data_AF-A0A0P1FTW3-F1
#
_entry.id   AF-A0A0P1FTW3-F1
#
_cell.length_a   1.000
_cell.length_b   1.000
_cell.length_c   1.000
_cell.angle_alpha   90.00
_cell.angle_beta   90.00
_cell.angle_gamma   90.00
#
_symmetry.space_group_name_H-M   'P 1'
#
loop_
_entity.id
_entity.type
_entity.pdbx_description
1 polymer ?
#
loop_
_entity_poly.entity_id
_entity_poly.type
_entity_poly.pdbx_seq_one_letter_code
_entity_poly.pdbx_strand_id
1 'polypeptide(L)'
;MTDHTQNPSPHLNNAEGNVSAYGFDTQELKMLALCRRLFEAMSGQDQKIWVAAYRLAGQQYGDGGAERILGYTVDVIEAMRALRSSPFIYGRDGCACCRNKLTQEERLLVASFHNMRRGKRSRAYVQAMLLVEGRDPARLLVALEMLDFALFEGREAG
;
A
#
# COMPACT_ATOMS: atom_id res chain seq x y z
N MET A 1 30.87 -26.95 11.37
CA MET A 1 29.72 -26.82 10.46
C MET A 1 29.05 -25.51 10.84
N THR A 2 29.56 -24.41 10.29
CA THR A 2 29.16 -23.05 10.65
C THR A 2 27.84 -22.71 9.98
N ASP A 3 26.85 -22.39 10.80
CA ASP A 3 25.52 -21.94 10.41
C ASP A 3 25.64 -20.56 9.73
N HIS A 4 25.47 -20.54 8.41
CA HIS A 4 25.58 -19.35 7.56
C HIS A 4 24.20 -18.95 7.02
N THR A 5 23.18 -18.77 7.85
CA THR A 5 21.90 -18.19 7.36
C THR A 5 21.11 -17.41 8.41
N GLN A 6 21.77 -16.50 9.13
CA GLN A 6 21.07 -15.35 9.72
C GLN A 6 21.56 -14.08 9.02
N ASN A 7 20.99 -13.81 7.85
CA ASN A 7 20.99 -12.45 7.32
C ASN A 7 19.85 -11.71 8.04
N PRO A 8 20.11 -10.80 8.99
CA PRO A 8 19.06 -10.02 9.64
C PRO A 8 18.48 -9.09 8.58
N SER A 9 17.40 -9.55 7.97
CA SER A 9 16.55 -8.75 7.11
C SER A 9 16.31 -7.39 7.79
N PRO A 10 16.62 -6.24 7.16
CA PRO A 10 16.45 -4.94 7.80
C PRO A 10 14.99 -4.81 8.29
N HIS A 11 14.84 -4.82 9.61
CA HIS A 11 13.60 -4.59 10.31
C HIS A 11 13.26 -3.10 10.28
N LEU A 12 11.98 -2.74 10.43
CA LEU A 12 11.58 -1.34 10.59
C LEU A 12 12.15 -0.77 11.90
N ASN A 13 13.32 -0.15 11.81
CA ASN A 13 13.96 0.57 12.92
C ASN A 13 13.29 1.92 13.18
N ASN A 14 12.68 2.53 12.14
CA ASN A 14 12.01 3.84 12.19
C ASN A 14 10.50 3.70 11.94
N ALA A 15 9.80 2.91 12.75
CA ALA A 15 8.34 2.85 12.68
C ALA A 15 7.71 4.09 13.35
N GLU A 16 6.72 4.70 12.70
CA GLU A 16 5.97 5.85 13.23
C GLU A 16 4.96 5.41 14.31
N GLY A 17 4.48 4.15 14.25
CA GLY A 17 3.60 3.60 15.27
C GLY A 17 2.96 2.27 14.89
N ASN A 18 2.03 1.80 15.73
CA ASN A 18 1.21 0.62 15.43
C ASN A 18 0.02 1.01 14.55
N VAL A 19 -0.31 0.18 13.57
CA VAL A 19 -1.49 0.32 12.70
C VAL A 19 -2.78 0.58 13.50
N SER A 20 -2.96 -0.08 14.64
CA SER A 20 -4.17 0.04 15.46
C SER A 20 -4.41 1.45 16.01
N ALA A 21 -3.39 2.30 16.07
CA ALA A 21 -3.50 3.66 16.61
C ALA A 21 -4.18 4.65 15.64
N TYR A 22 -4.34 4.29 14.35
CA TYR A 22 -4.74 5.24 13.31
C TYR A 22 -6.20 5.12 12.84
N GLY A 23 -6.97 4.17 13.40
CA GLY A 23 -8.40 4.01 13.09
C GLY A 23 -8.67 3.56 11.65
N PHE A 24 -7.71 2.88 11.01
CA PHE A 24 -7.88 2.36 9.66
C PHE A 24 -8.81 1.14 9.63
N ASP A 25 -9.63 1.06 8.59
CA ASP A 25 -10.58 -0.04 8.40
C ASP A 25 -9.96 -1.24 7.66
N THR A 26 -10.69 -2.36 7.60
CA THR A 26 -10.19 -3.60 6.98
C THR A 26 -9.80 -3.42 5.52
N GLN A 27 -10.47 -2.56 4.75
CA GLN A 27 -10.14 -2.36 3.34
C GLN A 27 -8.84 -1.58 3.19
N GLU A 28 -8.64 -0.57 4.04
CA GLU A 28 -7.40 0.20 4.11
C GLU A 28 -6.21 -0.69 4.50
N LEU A 29 -6.40 -1.63 5.42
CA LEU A 29 -5.34 -2.57 5.83
C LEU A 29 -5.04 -3.62 4.76
N LYS A 30 -6.07 -4.12 4.06
CA LYS A 30 -5.89 -5.03 2.91
C LYS A 30 -5.12 -4.33 1.79
N MET A 31 -5.49 -3.08 1.47
CA MET A 31 -4.78 -2.25 0.49
C MET A 31 -3.32 -2.06 0.87
N LEU A 32 -3.03 -1.73 2.13
CA LEU A 32 -1.65 -1.60 2.60
C LEU A 32 -0.84 -2.89 2.43
N ALA A 33 -1.41 -4.04 2.80
CA ALA A 33 -0.75 -5.33 2.63
C ALA A 33 -0.46 -5.65 1.16
N LEU A 34 -1.39 -5.33 0.26
CA LEU A 34 -1.20 -5.48 -1.18
C LEU A 34 -0.11 -4.54 -1.70
N CYS A 35 -0.12 -3.27 -1.29
CA CYS A 35 0.93 -2.30 -1.63
C CYS A 35 2.32 -2.79 -1.21
N ARG A 36 2.48 -3.27 0.04
CA ARG A 36 3.74 -3.83 0.52
C ARG A 36 4.25 -4.97 -0.36
N ARG A 37 3.35 -5.89 -0.74
CA ARG A 37 3.71 -7.00 -1.63
C ARG A 37 4.11 -6.53 -3.02
N LEU A 38 3.43 -5.51 -3.55
CA LEU A 38 3.74 -4.91 -4.84
C LEU A 38 5.06 -4.13 -4.81
N PHE A 39 5.36 -3.41 -3.74
CA PHE A 39 6.68 -2.79 -3.57
C PHE A 39 7.81 -3.83 -3.59
N GLU A 40 7.63 -4.96 -2.88
CA GLU A 40 8.55 -6.09 -2.97
C GLU A 40 8.66 -6.60 -4.43
N ALA A 41 7.53 -6.78 -5.12
CA ALA A 41 7.49 -7.28 -6.50
C ALA A 41 8.18 -6.34 -7.52
N MET A 42 8.05 -5.03 -7.32
CA MET A 42 8.64 -4.00 -8.19
C MET A 42 10.11 -3.69 -7.87
N SER A 43 10.55 -3.96 -6.64
CA SER A 43 11.94 -3.80 -6.22
C SER A 43 12.84 -4.99 -6.58
N GLY A 44 12.24 -6.16 -6.81
CA GLY A 44 12.95 -7.40 -7.13
C GLY A 44 12.84 -7.81 -8.60
N GLN A 45 13.76 -8.67 -9.05
CA GLN A 45 13.69 -9.33 -10.38
C GLN A 45 12.91 -10.66 -10.35
N ASP A 46 12.25 -11.00 -9.24
CA ASP A 46 11.60 -12.31 -9.07
C ASP A 46 10.12 -12.29 -9.45
N GLN A 47 9.80 -12.90 -10.59
CA GLN A 47 8.45 -13.10 -11.09
C GLN A 47 7.53 -13.82 -10.07
N LYS A 48 8.08 -14.61 -9.14
CA LYS A 48 7.30 -15.30 -8.09
C LYS A 48 6.62 -14.33 -7.13
N ILE A 49 7.18 -13.13 -6.93
CA ILE A 49 6.59 -12.13 -6.02
C ILE A 49 5.34 -11.50 -6.66
N TRP A 50 5.33 -11.32 -7.98
CA TRP A 50 4.13 -10.88 -8.71
C TRP A 50 2.99 -11.91 -8.62
N VAL A 51 3.30 -13.20 -8.76
CA VAL A 51 2.31 -14.27 -8.56
C VAL A 51 1.78 -14.26 -7.12
N ALA A 52 2.63 -13.97 -6.13
CA ALA A 52 2.21 -13.86 -4.74
C ALA A 52 1.30 -12.63 -4.51
N ALA A 53 1.56 -11.49 -5.17
CA ALA A 53 0.70 -10.31 -5.12
C ALA A 53 -0.69 -10.59 -5.74
N TYR A 54 -0.73 -11.27 -6.90
CA TYR A 54 -1.98 -11.67 -7.53
C TYR A 54 -2.79 -12.61 -6.63
N ARG A 55 -2.14 -13.62 -6.05
CA ARG A 55 -2.79 -14.55 -5.11
C ARG A 55 -3.32 -13.83 -3.87
N LEU A 56 -2.56 -12.86 -3.35
CA LEU A 56 -2.99 -12.05 -2.20
C LEU A 56 -4.24 -11.23 -2.54
N ALA A 57 -4.29 -10.62 -3.73
CA ALA A 57 -5.46 -9.90 -4.21
C ALA A 57 -6.69 -10.83 -4.32
N GLY A 58 -6.54 -12.03 -4.90
CA GLY A 58 -7.60 -13.04 -4.95
C GLY A 58 -8.14 -13.42 -3.57
N GLN A 59 -7.24 -13.67 -2.61
CA GLN A 59 -7.63 -13.98 -1.22
C GLN A 59 -8.35 -12.83 -0.51
N GLN A 60 -7.98 -11.59 -0.80
CA GLN A 60 -8.52 -10.42 -0.11
C GLN A 60 -9.83 -9.92 -0.71
N TYR A 61 -10.00 -10.03 -2.02
CA TYR A 61 -11.07 -9.36 -2.78
C TYR A 61 -11.90 -10.29 -3.68
N GLY A 62 -11.57 -11.58 -3.71
CA GLY A 62 -12.24 -12.56 -4.57
C GLY A 62 -11.79 -12.48 -6.04
N ASP A 63 -11.98 -13.58 -6.76
CA ASP A 63 -11.45 -13.74 -8.11
C ASP A 63 -12.08 -12.77 -9.13
N GLY A 64 -13.33 -12.35 -8.92
CA GLY A 64 -14.03 -11.42 -9.81
C GLY A 64 -13.51 -9.96 -9.76
N GLY A 65 -12.88 -9.55 -8.67
CA GLY A 65 -12.38 -8.18 -8.47
C GLY A 65 -10.85 -8.06 -8.38
N ALA A 66 -10.15 -9.17 -8.16
CA ALA A 66 -8.72 -9.18 -7.84
C ALA A 66 -7.85 -8.50 -8.89
N GLU A 67 -8.06 -8.80 -10.18
CA GLU A 67 -7.23 -8.24 -11.26
C GLU A 67 -7.39 -6.72 -11.37
N ARG A 68 -8.64 -6.22 -11.29
CA ARG A 68 -8.94 -4.79 -11.34
C ARG A 68 -8.34 -4.05 -10.14
N ILE A 69 -8.51 -4.59 -8.93
CA ILE A 69 -7.97 -3.99 -7.71
C ILE A 69 -6.45 -4.01 -7.73
N LEU A 70 -5.83 -5.10 -8.21
CA LEU A 70 -4.38 -5.18 -8.39
C LEU A 70 -3.89 -4.11 -9.37
N GLY A 71 -4.55 -3.95 -10.51
CA GLY A 71 -4.24 -2.94 -11.52
C GLY A 71 -4.29 -1.52 -10.94
N TYR A 72 -5.40 -1.14 -10.30
CA TYR A 72 -5.50 0.19 -9.69
C TYR A 72 -4.54 0.40 -8.52
N THR A 73 -4.18 -0.65 -7.79
CA THR A 73 -3.14 -0.56 -6.75
C THR A 73 -1.77 -0.28 -7.37
N VAL A 74 -1.45 -0.90 -8.52
CA VAL A 74 -0.24 -0.57 -9.30
C VAL A 74 -0.28 0.89 -9.78
N ASP A 75 -1.41 1.37 -10.29
CA ASP A 75 -1.57 2.76 -10.73
C ASP A 75 -1.33 3.76 -9.58
N VAL A 76 -1.82 3.46 -8.38
CA VAL A 76 -1.57 4.26 -7.17
C VAL A 76 -0.06 4.33 -6.89
N ILE A 77 0.64 3.20 -6.95
CA ILE A 77 2.07 3.14 -6.67
C ILE A 77 2.86 3.91 -7.74
N GLU A 78 2.58 3.70 -9.02
CA GLU A 78 3.28 4.37 -10.11
C GLU A 78 3.02 5.88 -10.11
N ALA A 79 1.78 6.31 -9.85
CA ALA A 79 1.45 7.73 -9.70
C ALA A 79 2.22 8.38 -8.55
N MET A 80 2.33 7.70 -7.41
CA MET A 80 3.13 8.16 -6.27
C MET A 80 4.63 8.21 -6.61
N ARG A 81 5.18 7.15 -7.20
CA ARG A 81 6.61 7.04 -7.54
C ARG A 81 7.04 8.11 -8.54
N ALA A 82 6.20 8.41 -9.53
CA ALA A 82 6.49 9.44 -10.53
C ALA A 82 6.62 10.86 -9.94
N LEU A 83 6.06 11.11 -8.75
CA LEU A 83 6.06 12.42 -8.10
C LEU A 83 7.10 12.54 -6.97
N ARG A 84 7.66 11.43 -6.49
CA ARG A 84 8.64 11.45 -5.39
C ARG A 84 10.07 11.55 -5.90
N SER A 85 10.90 12.31 -5.18
CA SER A 85 12.35 12.32 -5.38
C SER A 85 13.06 11.34 -4.45
N SER A 86 12.48 11.06 -3.28
CA SER A 86 13.03 10.09 -2.32
C SER A 86 12.40 8.70 -2.46
N PRO A 87 13.16 7.63 -2.13
CA PRO A 87 12.61 6.28 -2.06
C PRO A 87 11.39 6.22 -1.11
N PHE A 88 10.39 5.40 -1.46
CA PHE A 88 9.30 5.09 -0.55
C PHE A 88 9.76 4.02 0.44
N ILE A 89 9.72 4.32 1.74
CA ILE A 89 10.08 3.36 2.78
C ILE A 89 8.83 2.57 3.20
N TYR A 90 8.93 1.24 3.18
CA TYR A 90 7.82 0.34 3.52
C TYR A 90 8.26 -0.81 4.40
N GLY A 91 7.32 -1.37 5.16
CA GLY A 91 7.50 -2.60 5.91
C GLY A 91 7.28 -3.83 5.04
N ARG A 92 8.08 -4.88 5.25
CA ARG A 92 7.83 -6.17 4.60
C ARG A 92 6.63 -6.87 5.19
N ASP A 93 5.72 -7.32 4.32
CA ASP A 93 4.47 -8.00 4.72
C ASP A 93 4.74 -9.38 5.37
N GLY A 94 5.85 -10.01 4.97
CA GLY A 94 6.32 -11.29 5.53
C GLY A 94 6.93 -11.20 6.94
N CYS A 95 7.28 -10.02 7.47
CA CYS A 95 7.80 -9.93 8.85
C CYS A 95 6.66 -9.78 9.86
N ALA A 96 6.53 -10.75 10.77
CA ALA A 96 5.63 -10.65 11.93
C ALA A 96 5.84 -9.35 12.73
N CYS A 97 7.08 -8.89 12.80
CA CYS A 97 7.50 -7.67 13.49
C CYS A 97 7.07 -6.36 12.79
N CYS A 98 7.00 -6.36 11.45
CA CYS A 98 6.74 -5.17 10.63
C CYS A 98 5.27 -5.06 10.24
N ARG A 99 4.53 -6.17 10.19
CA ARG A 99 3.13 -6.19 9.73
C ARG A 99 2.24 -5.22 10.51
N ASN A 100 2.45 -5.10 11.81
CA ASN A 100 1.67 -4.24 12.69
C ASN A 100 2.25 -2.82 12.87
N LYS A 101 3.38 -2.52 12.23
CA LYS A 101 4.03 -1.20 12.29
C LYS A 101 3.78 -0.45 10.99
N LEU A 102 3.82 0.88 11.04
CA LEU A 102 3.76 1.74 9.87
C LEU A 102 5.05 2.56 9.76
N THR A 103 5.53 2.72 8.54
CA THR A 103 6.45 3.83 8.20
C THR A 103 5.64 5.12 8.06
N GLN A 104 6.35 6.25 8.00
CA GLN A 104 5.72 7.54 7.77
C GLN A 104 5.02 7.61 6.40
N GLU A 105 5.67 7.06 5.39
CA GLU A 105 5.17 7.03 4.02
C GLU A 105 3.94 6.12 3.89
N GLU A 106 3.94 4.95 4.55
CA GLU A 106 2.78 4.07 4.63
C GLU A 106 1.61 4.75 5.34
N ARG A 107 1.87 5.44 6.46
CA ARG A 107 0.81 6.18 7.16
C ARG A 107 0.23 7.26 6.26
N LEU A 108 1.05 8.04 5.57
CA LEU A 108 0.57 9.11 4.68
C LEU A 108 -0.25 8.54 3.52
N LEU A 109 0.18 7.44 2.91
CA LEU A 109 -0.55 6.76 1.84
C LEU A 109 -1.93 6.29 2.30
N VAL A 110 -1.97 5.53 3.41
CA VAL A 110 -3.22 4.99 3.94
C VAL A 110 -4.11 6.11 4.47
N ALA A 111 -3.56 7.14 5.11
CA ALA A 111 -4.32 8.30 5.56
C ALA A 111 -4.92 9.12 4.41
N SER A 112 -4.22 9.20 3.27
CA SER A 112 -4.76 9.83 2.05
C SER A 112 -5.99 9.08 1.56
N PHE A 113 -5.87 7.76 1.42
CA PHE A 113 -6.96 6.88 1.01
C PHE A 113 -8.13 6.92 2.00
N HIS A 114 -7.84 6.82 3.30
CA HIS A 114 -8.81 6.84 4.38
C HIS A 114 -9.66 8.11 4.40
N ASN A 115 -9.03 9.28 4.21
CA ASN A 115 -9.74 10.55 4.18
C ASN A 115 -10.54 10.70 2.88
N MET A 116 -10.00 10.24 1.75
CA MET A 116 -10.68 10.29 0.46
C MET A 116 -11.97 9.46 0.49
N ARG A 117 -11.91 8.20 0.96
CA ARG A 117 -13.06 7.31 1.14
C ARG A 117 -14.18 7.89 2.02
N ARG A 118 -13.82 8.81 2.92
CA ARG A 118 -14.75 9.48 3.84
C ARG A 118 -15.19 10.86 3.36
N GLY A 119 -14.93 11.20 2.10
CA GLY A 119 -15.27 12.51 1.51
C GLY A 119 -14.47 13.69 2.08
N LYS A 120 -13.45 13.44 2.91
CA LYS A 120 -12.60 14.47 3.54
C LYS A 120 -11.51 14.93 2.56
N ARG A 121 -11.92 15.45 1.40
CA ARG A 121 -11.03 15.76 0.25
C ARG A 121 -9.82 16.65 0.62
N SER A 122 -10.02 17.73 1.38
CA SER A 122 -8.92 18.61 1.79
C SER A 122 -7.88 17.89 2.66
N ARG A 123 -8.32 16.97 3.55
CA ARG A 123 -7.40 16.17 4.36
C ARG A 123 -6.66 15.15 3.52
N ALA A 124 -7.36 14.48 2.60
CA ALA A 124 -6.74 13.55 1.66
C ALA A 124 -5.66 14.24 0.82
N TYR A 125 -5.96 15.44 0.31
CA TYR A 125 -5.03 16.26 -0.44
C TYR A 125 -3.78 16.60 0.36
N VAL A 126 -3.93 17.08 1.61
CA VAL A 126 -2.78 17.41 2.46
C VAL A 126 -1.90 16.19 2.74
N GLN A 127 -2.48 15.03 3.08
CA GLN A 127 -1.70 13.81 3.32
C GLN A 127 -0.99 13.35 2.04
N ALA A 128 -1.66 13.42 0.89
CA ALA A 128 -1.09 13.02 -0.40
C ALA A 128 0.03 13.96 -0.84
N MET A 129 -0.15 15.27 -0.66
CA MET A 129 0.85 16.30 -0.93
C MET A 129 2.11 16.09 -0.08
N LEU A 130 1.95 15.78 1.21
CA LEU A 130 3.08 15.43 2.08
C LEU A 130 3.77 14.15 1.61
N LEU A 131 2.99 13.15 1.18
CA LEU A 131 3.54 11.91 0.64
C LEU A 131 4.33 12.14 -0.66
N VAL A 132 3.92 13.06 -1.51
CA VAL A 132 4.65 13.39 -2.75
C VAL A 132 5.55 14.60 -2.60
N GLU A 133 6.00 14.89 -1.38
CA GLU A 133 7.06 15.87 -1.08
C GLU A 133 6.74 17.30 -1.52
N GLY A 134 5.47 17.70 -1.41
CA GLY A 134 4.99 19.04 -1.75
C GLY A 134 4.60 19.24 -3.21
N ARG A 135 4.71 18.20 -4.06
CA ARG A 135 4.20 18.25 -5.45
C ARG A 135 2.68 18.14 -5.50
N ASP A 136 2.11 18.48 -6.65
CA ASP A 136 0.67 18.32 -6.90
C ASP A 136 0.27 16.83 -6.85
N PRO A 137 -0.57 16.42 -5.87
CA PRO A 137 -0.97 15.02 -5.71
C PRO A 137 -2.16 14.62 -6.59
N ALA A 138 -2.65 15.47 -7.50
CA ALA A 138 -3.88 15.21 -8.28
C ALA A 138 -3.90 13.82 -8.94
N ARG A 139 -2.81 13.41 -9.61
CA ARG A 139 -2.73 12.10 -10.27
C ARG A 139 -2.82 10.94 -9.27
N LEU A 140 -2.19 11.07 -8.10
CA LEU A 140 -2.27 10.08 -7.04
C LEU A 140 -3.69 10.00 -6.46
N LEU A 141 -4.34 11.13 -6.24
CA LEU A 141 -5.72 11.17 -5.74
C LEU A 141 -6.71 10.53 -6.70
N VAL A 142 -6.56 10.75 -8.01
CA VAL A 142 -7.37 10.08 -9.03
C VAL A 142 -7.15 8.57 -8.99
N ALA A 143 -5.90 8.10 -8.91
CA ALA A 143 -5.62 6.67 -8.82
C ALA A 143 -6.25 6.02 -7.56
N LEU A 144 -6.20 6.73 -6.42
CA LEU A 144 -6.85 6.29 -5.20
C LEU A 144 -8.39 6.25 -5.35
N GLU A 145 -8.99 7.22 -6.03
CA GLU A 145 -10.44 7.25 -6.27
C GLU A 145 -10.89 6.09 -7.17
N MET A 146 -10.11 5.77 -8.21
CA MET A 146 -10.36 4.59 -9.06
C MET A 146 -10.24 3.28 -8.28
N LEU A 147 -9.26 3.19 -7.37
CA LEU A 147 -9.13 2.03 -6.47
C LEU A 147 -10.35 1.91 -5.53
N ASP A 148 -10.84 3.01 -4.97
CA ASP A 148 -12.02 3.00 -4.11
C ASP A 148 -13.28 2.56 -4.88
N PHE A 149 -13.43 3.07 -6.10
CA PHE A 149 -14.52 2.66 -6.99
C PHE A 149 -14.49 1.14 -7.26
N ALA A 150 -13.32 0.58 -7.57
CA ALA A 150 -13.18 -0.86 -7.76
C ALA A 150 -13.49 -1.68 -6.49
N LEU A 151 -13.13 -1.16 -5.31
CA LEU A 151 -13.47 -1.79 -4.04
C LEU A 151 -14.97 -1.73 -3.73
N PHE A 152 -15.68 -0.70 -4.24
CA PHE A 152 -17.13 -0.60 -4.11
C PHE A 152 -17.83 -1.63 -5.01
N GLU A 153 -17.49 -1.67 -6.30
CA GLU A 153 -18.09 -2.62 -7.26
C GLU A 153 -17.90 -4.09 -6.85
N GLY A 154 -16.71 -4.44 -6.33
CA GLY A 154 -16.42 -5.79 -5.87
C GLY A 154 -17.28 -6.27 -4.69
N ARG A 155 -17.98 -5.36 -3.99
CA ARG A 155 -18.92 -5.70 -2.90
C ARG A 155 -20.33 -5.97 -3.39
N GLU A 156 -20.70 -5.53 -4.58
CA GLU A 156 -22.03 -5.77 -5.16
C GLU A 156 -22.07 -7.05 -6.01
N ALA A 157 -20.90 -7.58 -6.37
CA ALA A 157 -20.75 -8.77 -7.22
C ALA A 157 -20.59 -10.10 -6.47
N GLY A 158 -20.58 -10.09 -5.13
CA GLY A 158 -20.41 -11.28 -4.28
C GLY A 158 -21.46 -11.37 -3.19
#